data_AF-A0A9P9WD46-F1
#
_entry.id   AF-A0A9P9WD46-F1
#
_cell.length_a   1.000
_cell.length_b   1.000
_cell.length_c   1.000
_cell.angle_alpha   90.00
_cell.angle_beta   90.00
_cell.angle_gamma   90.00
#
_symmetry.space_group_name_H-M   'P 1'
#
loop_
_entity.id
_entity.type
_entity.pdbx_description
1 polymer ?
#
loop_
_entity_poly.entity_id
_entity_poly.type
_entity_poly.pdbx_seq_one_letter_code
_entity_poly.pdbx_strand_id
1 'polypeptide(L)'
;MDMAMAVLYGCTVQVVLLEAPLLVLVGGALSMKPFTLDFMPAEITSILMTAAVGAYVFQHGSSTYLDGVVLLGLYLILLSALETLHMQA
;
A
#
# COMPACT_ATOMS: atom_id res chain seq x y z
N MET A 1 13.20 -13.16 -9.95
CA MET A 1 11.96 -12.82 -9.23
C MET A 1 12.22 -12.74 -7.74
N ASP A 2 12.91 -13.71 -7.14
CA ASP A 2 13.07 -13.84 -5.69
C ASP A 2 13.71 -12.63 -5.01
N MET A 3 14.80 -12.06 -5.56
CA MET A 3 15.42 -10.86 -4.98
C MET A 3 14.51 -9.65 -5.04
N ALA A 4 13.81 -9.45 -6.16
CA ALA A 4 12.85 -8.35 -6.31
C ALA A 4 11.68 -8.51 -5.34
N MET A 5 11.14 -9.73 -5.21
CA MET A 5 10.07 -10.05 -4.27
C MET A 5 10.52 -9.88 -2.82
N ALA A 6 11.71 -10.34 -2.45
CA ALA A 6 12.27 -10.19 -1.11
C ALA A 6 12.40 -8.72 -0.71
N VAL A 7 12.89 -7.87 -1.62
CA VAL A 7 12.95 -6.41 -1.40
C VAL A 7 11.55 -5.83 -1.27
N LEU A 8 10.62 -6.20 -2.16
CA LEU A 8 9.25 -5.67 -2.17
C LEU A 8 8.51 -5.99 -0.87
N TYR A 9 8.56 -7.24 -0.41
CA TYR A 9 7.99 -7.63 0.88
C TYR A 9 8.70 -6.97 2.06
N GLY A 10 10.03 -6.95 2.07
CA GLY A 10 10.82 -6.34 3.13
C GLY A 10 10.49 -4.87 3.32
N CYS A 11 10.47 -4.09 2.24
CA CYS A 11 10.11 -2.68 2.25
C CYS A 11 8.66 -2.46 2.70
N THR A 12 7.71 -3.28 2.23
CA THR A 12 6.29 -3.14 2.62
C THR A 12 6.09 -3.42 4.11
N VAL A 13 6.71 -4.48 4.63
CA VAL A 13 6.65 -4.82 6.06
C VAL A 13 7.33 -3.74 6.90
N GLN A 14 8.46 -3.19 6.44
CA GLN A 14 9.16 -2.10 7.12
C GLN A 14 8.30 -0.83 7.19
N VAL A 15 7.64 -0.46 6.10
CA VAL A 15 6.75 0.71 6.07
C VAL A 15 5.64 0.56 7.11
N VAL A 16 5.01 -0.62 7.18
CA VAL A 16 3.87 -0.86 8.09
C VAL A 16 4.29 -1.00 9.55
N LEU A 17 5.34 -1.78 9.83
CA LEU A 17 5.73 -2.13 11.21
C LEU A 17 6.66 -1.11 11.86
N LEU A 18 7.39 -0.32 11.06
CA LEU A 18 8.38 0.62 11.58
C LEU A 18 8.08 2.05 11.14
N GLU A 19 7.96 2.32 9.84
CA GLU A 19 7.89 3.69 9.34
C GLU A 19 6.60 4.41 9.77
N ALA A 20 5.44 3.79 9.57
CA ALA A 20 4.15 4.34 9.98
C ALA A 20 4.07 4.68 11.49
N PRO A 21 4.39 3.75 12.43
CA PRO A 21 4.38 4.09 13.85
C PRO A 21 5.47 5.10 14.24
N LEU A 22 6.65 5.05 13.59
CA LEU A 22 7.71 6.03 13.81
C LEU A 22 7.25 7.44 13.43
N LEU A 23 6.53 7.60 12.31
CA LEU A 23 5.97 8.90 11.90
C LEU A 23 4.99 9.46 12.93
N VAL A 24 4.13 8.61 13.53
CA VAL A 24 3.22 9.04 14.60
C VAL A 24 3.98 9.52 15.83
N LEU A 25 4.97 8.75 16.26
CA LEU A 25 5.80 9.09 17.42
C LEU A 25 6.59 10.38 17.20
N VAL A 26 7.21 10.54 16.03
CA VAL A 26 7.97 11.74 15.67
C VAL A 26 7.06 12.95 15.53
N GLY A 27 5.89 12.80 14.90
CA GLY A 27 4.89 13.87 14.78
C GLY A 27 4.43 14.38 16.15
N GLY A 28 4.17 13.46 17.08
CA GLY A 28 3.87 13.80 18.47
C GLY A 28 5.03 14.45 19.21
N ALA A 29 6.26 13.93 19.05
CA ALA A 29 7.45 14.44 19.74
C ALA A 29 7.86 15.85 19.28
N LEU A 30 7.68 16.18 18.00
CA LEU A 30 8.04 17.48 17.43
C LEU A 30 6.94 18.55 17.60
N SER A 31 5.84 18.24 18.30
CA SER A 31 4.66 19.13 18.43
C SER A 31 4.14 19.64 17.08
N MET A 32 4.41 18.90 16.00
CA MET A 32 3.84 19.16 14.68
C MET A 32 2.42 18.59 14.65
N LYS A 33 1.65 18.92 13.59
CA LYS A 33 0.30 18.37 13.45
C LYS A 33 0.37 16.85 13.58
N PRO A 34 -0.42 16.23 14.48
CA PRO A 34 -0.29 14.81 14.77
C PRO A 34 -0.53 14.01 13.49
N PHE A 35 0.43 13.14 13.16
CA PHE A 35 0.23 12.12 12.14
C PHE A 35 -0.59 11.02 12.79
N THR A 36 -1.84 10.84 12.36
CA THR A 36 -2.75 9.82 12.88
C THR A 36 -2.83 8.65 11.91
N LEU A 37 -2.98 7.42 12.42
CA LEU A 37 -3.36 6.24 11.62
C LEU A 37 -4.89 6.20 11.39
N ASP A 38 -5.51 7.36 11.23
CA ASP A 38 -6.93 7.48 10.98
C ASP A 38 -7.13 7.61 9.47
N PHE A 39 -7.24 6.46 8.81
CA PHE A 39 -7.44 6.35 7.38
C PHE A 39 -8.93 6.29 7.06
N MET A 40 -9.34 6.88 5.93
CA MET A 40 -10.71 6.75 5.47
C MET A 40 -11.03 5.28 5.14
N PRO A 41 -12.28 4.81 5.32
CA PRO A 41 -12.64 3.42 5.02
C PRO A 41 -12.27 2.95 3.61
N ALA A 42 -12.30 3.85 2.64
CA ALA A 42 -11.88 3.58 1.27
C ALA A 42 -10.37 3.33 1.12
N GLU A 43 -9.53 4.07 1.86
CA GLU A 43 -8.08 3.87 1.87
C GLU A 43 -7.71 2.53 2.52
N ILE A 44 -8.40 2.17 3.61
CA ILE A 44 -8.19 0.86 4.25
C ILE A 44 -8.60 -0.27 3.29
N THR A 45 -9.72 -0.09 2.58
CA THR A 45 -10.21 -1.08 1.62
C THR A 45 -9.27 -1.24 0.42
N SER A 46 -8.70 -0.15 -0.09
CA SER A 46 -7.75 -0.18 -1.21
C SER A 46 -6.44 -0.87 -0.83
N ILE A 47 -5.92 -0.62 0.38
CA ILE A 47 -4.75 -1.31 0.93
C ILE A 47 -5.04 -2.81 1.06
N LEU A 48 -6.19 -3.19 1.63
CA LEU A 48 -6.58 -4.58 1.78
C LEU A 48 -6.71 -5.29 0.42
N MET A 49 -7.35 -4.64 -0.55
CA MET A 49 -7.53 -5.19 -1.89
C MET A 49 -6.19 -5.37 -2.61
N THR A 50 -5.29 -4.40 -2.49
CA THR A 50 -3.93 -4.48 -3.06
C THR A 50 -3.15 -5.64 -2.43
N ALA A 51 -3.22 -5.79 -1.10
CA ALA A 51 -2.55 -6.89 -0.40
C ALA A 51 -3.11 -8.26 -0.82
N ALA A 52 -4.43 -8.40 -0.96
CA ALA A 52 -5.08 -9.64 -1.37
C ALA A 52 -4.71 -10.03 -2.81
N VAL A 53 -4.81 -9.09 -3.76
CA VAL A 53 -4.44 -9.35 -5.16
C VAL A 53 -2.95 -9.62 -5.29
N GLY A 54 -2.10 -8.84 -4.62
CA GLY A 54 -0.66 -9.10 -4.58
C GLY A 54 -0.35 -10.51 -4.08
N ALA A 55 -0.90 -10.90 -2.93
CA ALA A 55 -0.71 -12.26 -2.39
C ALA A 55 -1.17 -13.35 -3.36
N TYR A 56 -2.26 -13.14 -4.12
CA TYR A 56 -2.73 -14.10 -5.12
C TYR A 56 -1.76 -14.22 -6.31
N VAL A 57 -1.29 -13.09 -6.84
CA VAL A 57 -0.34 -13.05 -7.95
C VAL A 57 0.99 -13.71 -7.56
N PHE A 58 1.48 -13.46 -6.35
CA PHE A 58 2.77 -13.96 -5.90
C PHE A 58 2.78 -15.46 -5.60
N GLN A 59 1.63 -16.07 -5.29
CA GLN A 59 1.54 -17.51 -5.01
C GLN A 59 1.72 -18.39 -6.26
N HIS A 60 1.54 -17.85 -7.47
CA HIS A 60 1.57 -18.64 -8.69
C HIS A 60 2.97 -19.08 -9.14
N GLY A 61 4.04 -18.71 -8.43
CA GLY A 61 5.41 -19.21 -8.63
C GLY A 61 6.09 -18.77 -9.95
N SER A 62 5.33 -18.30 -10.93
CA SER A 62 5.78 -17.78 -12.21
C SER A 62 5.13 -16.42 -12.47
N SER A 63 5.93 -15.35 -12.53
CA SER A 63 5.44 -14.03 -12.93
C SER A 63 5.58 -13.84 -14.42
N THR A 64 4.45 -13.58 -15.07
CA THR A 64 4.35 -13.24 -16.50
C THR A 64 4.17 -11.74 -16.65
N TYR A 65 4.46 -11.20 -17.84
CA TYR A 65 4.18 -9.79 -18.16
C TYR A 65 2.72 -9.40 -17.88
N LEU A 66 1.78 -10.33 -18.06
CA LEU A 66 0.36 -10.13 -17.78
C LEU A 66 0.09 -9.87 -16.29
N ASP A 67 0.80 -10.53 -15.38
CA ASP A 67 0.65 -10.30 -13.94
C ASP A 67 1.06 -8.87 -13.58
N GLY A 68 2.13 -8.38 -14.20
CA GLY A 68 2.55 -6.98 -14.08
C GLY A 68 1.49 -6.01 -14.61
N VAL A 69 0.88 -6.32 -15.76
CA VAL A 69 -0.20 -5.50 -16.32
C VAL A 69 -1.44 -5.50 -15.42
N VAL A 70 -1.80 -6.64 -14.81
CA VAL A 70 -2.90 -6.72 -13.85
C VAL A 70 -2.62 -5.87 -12.61
N LEU A 71 -1.41 -5.94 -12.05
CA LEU A 71 -1.02 -5.12 -10.89
C LEU A 71 -1.00 -3.62 -11.22
N LEU A 72 -0.49 -3.23 -12.39
CA LEU A 72 -0.53 -1.84 -12.87
C LEU A 72 -1.97 -1.36 -13.13
N GLY A 73 -2.81 -2.21 -13.71
CA GLY A 73 -4.23 -1.92 -13.93
C GLY A 73 -4.97 -1.69 -12.62
N LEU A 74 -4.75 -2.55 -11.62
CA LEU A 74 -5.30 -2.37 -10.27
C LEU A 74 -4.84 -1.05 -9.65
N TYR A 75 -3.54 -0.72 -9.77
CA TYR A 75 -3.00 0.54 -9.27
C TYR A 75 -3.70 1.76 -9.88
N LEU A 76 -3.92 1.78 -11.20
CA LEU A 76 -4.61 2.88 -11.88
C LEU A 76 -6.09 2.99 -11.50
N ILE A 77 -6.78 1.86 -11.33
CA ILE A 77 -8.18 1.83 -10.87
C ILE A 77 -8.28 2.40 -9.46
N LEU A 78 -7.43 1.94 -8.54
CA LEU A 78 -7.42 2.43 -7.16
C LEU A 78 -7.02 3.91 -7.09
N LEU A 79 -6.05 4.35 -7.91
CA LEU A 79 -5.64 5.74 -7.99
C LEU A 79 -6.81 6.64 -8.40
N SER A 80 -7.47 6.33 -9.52
CA SER A 80 -8.61 7.10 -10.00
C SER A 80 -9.81 7.06 -9.03
N ALA A 81 -10.05 5.93 -8.37
CA ALA A 81 -11.10 5.80 -7.36
C ALA A 81 -10.82 6.67 -6.13
N LEU A 82 -9.59 6.65 -5.61
CA LEU A 82 -9.19 7.44 -4.45
C LEU A 82 -9.15 8.94 -4.77
N GLU A 83 -8.66 9.32 -5.95
CA GLU A 83 -8.66 10.72 -6.40
C GLU A 83 -10.09 11.27 -6.47
N THR A 84 -11.02 10.49 -7.03
CA THR A 84 -12.44 10.88 -7.10
C THR A 84 -13.05 11.06 -5.72
N LEU A 85 -12.72 10.20 -4.77
CA LEU A 85 -13.21 10.31 -3.39
C LEU A 85 -12.62 11.54 -2.67
N HIS A 86 -11.32 11.80 -2.86
CA HIS A 86 -10.65 12.93 -2.22
C HIS A 86 -11.15 14.28 -2.75
N MET A 87 -11.62 14.34 -4.00
CA MET A 87 -12.28 15.55 -4.54
C MET A 87 -13.67 15.82 -3.93
N GLN A 88 -14.28 14.84 -3.24
CA GLN A 88 -15.61 14.96 -2.64
C GLN A 88 -15.57 15.22 -1.11
N ALA A 89 -14.42 15.07 -0.47
CA ALA A 89 -14.22 15.22 0.97
C ALA A 89 -13.63 16.60 1.33
#